data_AF-M7Z2Y1-F1
#
_entry.id   AF-M7Z2Y1-F1
#
_cell.length_a   1.000
_cell.length_b   1.000
_cell.length_c   1.000
_cell.angle_alpha   90.00
_cell.angle_beta   90.00
_cell.angle_gamma   90.00
#
_symmetry.space_group_name_H-M   'P 1'
#
loop_
_entity.id
_entity.type
_entity.pdbx_description
1 polymer ?
#
loop_
_entity_poly.entity_id
_entity_poly.type
_entity_poly.pdbx_seq_one_letter_code
_entity_poly.pdbx_strand_id
1 'polypeptide(L)'
;MATTKATASSRVPLLLFAAILAVAASVQGQATAPAPAPFAGGQCTPDYLSALGLCIDFRLGRVDLCGKNLADERERCCRNVRGKPSATECLCTAFKRAPDVPDRADFAEDVNTVLLVCDEPQIPDLACPASTSG
;
A
#
# COMPACT_ATOMS: atom_id res chain seq x y z
N MET A 1 54.25 24.69 -37.81
CA MET A 1 53.44 24.64 -39.05
C MET A 1 53.15 23.18 -39.37
N ALA A 2 51.90 22.91 -39.73
CA ALA A 2 51.35 21.70 -40.34
C ALA A 2 51.66 20.33 -39.70
N THR A 3 50.64 19.73 -39.08
CA THR A 3 50.37 18.31 -39.37
C THR A 3 48.87 18.05 -39.50
N THR A 4 48.60 17.12 -40.39
CA THR A 4 47.39 16.85 -41.15
C THR A 4 46.32 16.05 -40.41
N LYS A 5 45.06 16.27 -40.79
CA LYS A 5 43.84 15.54 -40.41
C LYS A 5 43.89 14.05 -40.82
N ALA A 6 43.24 13.19 -40.05
CA ALA A 6 42.50 12.04 -40.58
C ALA A 6 41.33 11.64 -39.65
N THR A 7 40.13 11.99 -40.12
CA THR A 7 38.79 11.38 -40.07
C THR A 7 38.48 10.23 -39.09
N ALA A 8 37.34 10.42 -38.41
CA ALA A 8 36.62 9.51 -37.52
C ALA A 8 36.30 8.11 -38.12
N SER A 9 36.24 7.10 -37.25
CA SER A 9 35.39 5.92 -37.45
C SER A 9 34.98 5.33 -36.10
N SER A 10 33.73 5.62 -35.71
CA SER A 10 33.06 5.02 -34.57
C SER A 10 32.85 3.52 -34.82
N ARG A 11 33.40 2.67 -33.95
CA ARG A 11 33.20 1.20 -33.97
C ARG A 11 32.87 0.65 -32.58
N VAL A 12 32.19 1.46 -31.75
CA VAL A 12 31.82 1.09 -30.38
C VAL A 12 30.58 0.17 -30.27
N PRO A 13 29.66 -0.03 -31.25
CA PRO A 13 28.44 -0.79 -30.94
C PRO A 13 28.52 -2.30 -31.19
N LEU A 14 29.69 -2.88 -31.55
CA LEU A 14 29.79 -4.27 -32.01
C LEU A 14 30.17 -5.31 -30.93
N LEU A 15 30.21 -4.93 -29.65
CA LEU A 15 30.46 -5.86 -28.53
C LEU A 15 29.16 -6.24 -27.78
N LEU A 16 28.03 -6.25 -28.47
CA LEU A 16 26.69 -6.42 -27.88
C LEU A 16 26.09 -7.84 -27.96
N PHE A 17 26.79 -8.85 -28.49
CA PHE A 17 26.18 -10.17 -28.67
C PHE A 17 27.19 -11.33 -28.53
N ALA A 18 27.55 -11.71 -27.30
CA ALA A 18 28.06 -13.06 -27.01
C ALA A 18 28.24 -13.31 -25.50
N ALA A 19 27.15 -13.57 -24.76
CA ALA A 19 27.18 -14.39 -23.54
C ALA A 19 25.75 -14.55 -22.95
N ILE A 20 24.85 -15.24 -23.67
CA ILE A 20 23.57 -15.68 -23.08
C ILE A 20 23.33 -17.15 -23.47
N LEU A 21 24.05 -18.04 -22.80
CA LEU A 21 23.83 -19.49 -22.69
C LEU A 21 24.61 -19.90 -21.42
N ALA A 22 24.17 -20.64 -20.41
CA ALA A 22 23.03 -21.51 -20.12
C ALA A 22 22.96 -21.59 -18.56
N VAL A 23 21.85 -21.90 -17.89
CA VAL A 23 21.32 -23.27 -17.67
C VAL A 23 20.04 -23.12 -16.85
N ALA A 24 18.98 -23.79 -17.30
CA ALA A 24 17.80 -24.09 -16.51
C ALA A 24 18.09 -25.32 -15.63
N ALA A 25 17.85 -25.23 -14.32
CA ALA A 25 17.38 -26.33 -13.47
C ALA A 25 17.43 -25.96 -11.98
N SER A 26 16.27 -25.57 -11.43
CA SER A 26 15.81 -26.04 -10.12
C SER A 26 14.40 -25.50 -9.83
N VAL A 27 13.41 -26.13 -10.46
CA VAL A 27 12.03 -26.12 -9.95
C VAL A 27 12.01 -27.09 -8.78
N GLN A 28 12.33 -26.59 -7.58
CA GLN A 28 12.03 -27.32 -6.35
C GLN A 28 11.95 -26.34 -5.19
N GLY A 29 10.70 -26.03 -4.85
CA GLY A 29 10.33 -25.06 -3.84
C GLY A 29 9.06 -24.36 -4.26
N GLN A 30 7.96 -25.11 -4.44
CA GLN A 30 6.64 -24.53 -4.19
C GLN A 30 6.65 -24.09 -2.71
N ALA A 31 7.18 -22.90 -2.46
CA ALA A 31 6.72 -22.11 -1.35
C ALA A 31 5.29 -21.74 -1.74
N THR A 32 4.33 -22.59 -1.37
CA THR A 32 2.98 -22.12 -1.13
C THR A 32 3.17 -20.85 -0.32
N ALA A 33 2.89 -19.69 -0.92
CA ALA A 33 2.84 -18.45 -0.18
C ALA A 33 1.96 -18.76 1.04
N PRO A 34 2.46 -18.55 2.27
CA PRO A 34 1.67 -18.85 3.45
C PRO A 34 0.32 -18.17 3.25
N ALA A 35 -0.77 -18.93 3.37
CA ALA A 35 -2.09 -18.36 3.40
C ALA A 35 -2.05 -17.16 4.35
N PRO A 36 -2.60 -15.99 3.97
CA PRO A 36 -2.54 -14.81 4.81
C PRO A 36 -2.94 -15.24 6.21
N ALA A 37 -2.03 -15.08 7.17
CA ALA A 37 -2.31 -15.47 8.54
C ALA A 37 -3.61 -14.76 8.94
N PRO A 38 -4.57 -15.43 9.60
CA PRO A 38 -5.65 -14.71 10.23
C PRO A 38 -4.97 -13.65 11.09
N PHE A 39 -5.23 -12.37 10.77
CA PHE A 39 -4.68 -11.24 11.51
C PHE A 39 -4.90 -11.57 12.99
N ALA A 40 -3.82 -11.60 13.78
CA ALA A 40 -3.90 -11.97 15.19
C ALA A 40 -4.78 -10.90 15.86
N GLY A 41 -6.08 -11.22 15.95
CA GLY A 41 -7.16 -10.28 16.14
C GLY A 41 -7.06 -9.61 17.49
N GLY A 42 -6.39 -8.46 17.52
CA GLY A 42 -6.65 -7.47 18.54
C GLY A 42 -8.06 -6.96 18.31
N GLN A 43 -8.97 -7.23 19.25
CA GLN A 43 -10.37 -6.81 19.11
C GLN A 43 -10.45 -5.29 18.91
N CYS A 44 -11.10 -4.87 17.84
CA CYS A 44 -11.32 -3.46 17.54
C CYS A 44 -12.29 -2.87 18.55
N THR A 45 -11.77 -2.22 19.58
CA THR A 45 -12.60 -1.57 20.60
C THR A 45 -13.40 -0.42 19.97
N PRO A 46 -14.58 -0.08 20.51
CA PRO A 46 -15.36 1.06 20.03
C PRO A 46 -14.56 2.37 20.01
N ASP A 47 -13.71 2.59 21.02
CA ASP A 47 -12.83 3.75 21.09
C ASP A 47 -11.80 3.76 19.96
N TYR A 48 -11.22 2.60 19.63
CA TYR A 48 -10.24 2.52 18.56
C TYR A 48 -10.88 2.72 17.19
N LEU A 49 -12.06 2.15 16.96
CA LEU A 49 -12.84 2.39 15.75
C LEU A 49 -13.22 3.88 15.60
N SER A 50 -13.56 4.54 16.71
CA SER A 50 -13.84 5.97 16.73
C SER A 50 -12.60 6.80 16.40
N ALA A 51 -11.42 6.43 16.92
CA ALA A 51 -10.16 7.09 16.60
C ALA A 51 -9.74 6.92 15.12
N LEU A 52 -10.07 5.79 14.50
CA LEU A 52 -9.86 5.54 13.07
C LEU A 52 -10.84 6.32 12.17
N GLY A 53 -11.92 6.87 12.72
CA GLY A 53 -12.85 7.74 11.99
C GLY A 53 -12.16 8.88 11.26
N LEU A 54 -11.13 9.47 11.87
CA LEU A 54 -10.35 10.54 11.23
C LEU A 54 -9.62 10.06 9.97
N CYS A 55 -9.16 8.80 9.94
CA CYS A 55 -8.53 8.24 8.75
C CYS A 55 -9.53 8.04 7.60
N ILE A 56 -10.78 7.72 7.94
CA ILE A 56 -11.88 7.61 6.98
C ILE A 56 -12.21 8.99 6.41
N ASP A 57 -12.38 9.99 7.29
CA ASP A 57 -12.62 11.37 6.85
C ASP A 57 -11.49 11.90 5.97
N PHE A 58 -10.24 11.58 6.34
CA PHE A 58 -9.07 11.89 5.51
C PHE A 58 -9.13 11.23 4.13
N ARG A 59 -9.39 9.92 4.07
CA ARG A 59 -9.52 9.18 2.81
C ARG A 59 -10.64 9.73 1.92
N LEU A 60 -11.74 10.17 2.52
CA LEU A 60 -12.90 10.69 1.79
C LEU A 60 -12.78 12.18 1.45
N GLY A 61 -11.69 12.85 1.84
CA GLY A 61 -11.51 14.29 1.64
C GLY A 61 -12.47 15.15 2.45
N ARG A 62 -12.97 14.63 3.58
CA ARG A 62 -13.98 15.27 4.45
C ARG A 62 -13.38 15.99 5.66
N VAL A 63 -12.06 16.12 5.69
CA VAL A 63 -11.38 16.82 6.78
C VAL A 63 -11.75 18.29 6.70
N ASP A 64 -12.50 18.78 7.69
CA ASP A 64 -12.74 20.21 7.84
C ASP A 64 -11.43 20.91 8.25
N LEU A 65 -10.86 21.64 7.29
CA LEU A 65 -9.62 22.40 7.45
C LEU A 65 -9.85 23.80 8.01
N CYS A 66 -11.06 24.18 8.40
CA CYS A 66 -11.33 25.49 8.98
C CYS A 66 -10.48 25.69 10.26
N GLY A 67 -9.40 26.45 10.14
CA GLY A 67 -8.42 26.67 11.20
C GLY A 67 -7.48 25.49 11.50
N LYS A 68 -7.44 24.44 10.67
CA LYS A 68 -6.60 23.25 10.85
C LYS A 68 -5.69 23.00 9.65
N ASN A 69 -4.52 22.40 9.90
CA ASN A 69 -3.59 22.00 8.85
C ASN A 69 -3.86 20.55 8.40
N LEU A 70 -3.89 20.32 7.09
CA LEU A 70 -4.07 18.98 6.51
C LEU A 70 -2.98 17.99 6.97
N ALA A 71 -1.74 18.47 7.14
CA ALA A 71 -0.63 17.66 7.63
C ALA A 71 -0.82 17.21 9.08
N ASP A 72 -1.40 18.06 9.92
CA ASP A 72 -1.66 17.73 11.32
C ASP A 72 -2.77 16.67 11.43
N GLU A 73 -3.83 16.81 10.63
CA GLU A 73 -4.92 15.82 10.60
C GLU A 73 -4.46 14.48 10.00
N ARG A 74 -3.60 14.51 8.97
CA ARG A 74 -2.90 13.32 8.47
C ARG A 74 -2.12 12.64 9.60
N GLU A 75 -1.28 13.39 10.31
CA GLU A 75 -0.44 12.82 11.37
C GLU A 75 -1.29 12.28 12.53
N ARG A 76 -2.40 12.94 12.88
CA ARG A 76 -3.38 12.42 13.85
C ARG A 76 -3.98 11.10 13.44
N CYS A 77 -4.35 10.94 12.16
CA CYS A 77 -4.77 9.63 11.63
C CYS A 77 -3.64 8.62 11.78
N CYS A 78 -2.43 8.95 11.30
CA CYS A 78 -1.34 8.00 11.22
C CYS A 78 -0.81 7.53 12.59
N ARG A 79 -0.93 8.32 13.65
CA ARG A 79 -0.64 7.84 15.02
C ARG A 79 -1.54 6.68 15.46
N ASN A 80 -2.75 6.58 14.92
CA ASN A 80 -3.66 5.47 15.20
C ASN A 80 -3.44 4.25 14.30
N VAL A 81 -2.53 4.33 13.33
CA VAL A 81 -2.23 3.25 12.37
C VAL A 81 -0.83 2.69 12.62
N ARG A 82 0.17 3.57 12.72
CA ARG A 82 1.59 3.19 12.79
C ARG A 82 1.90 2.24 13.93
N GLY A 83 2.61 1.15 13.60
CA GLY A 83 3.09 0.16 14.56
C GLY A 83 1.98 -0.63 15.28
N LYS A 84 0.73 -0.59 14.81
CA LYS A 84 -0.39 -1.36 15.39
C LYS A 84 -0.73 -2.57 14.52
N PRO A 85 -0.57 -3.80 15.02
CA PRO A 85 -0.81 -5.01 14.23
C PRO A 85 -2.29 -5.20 13.84
N SER A 86 -3.23 -4.61 14.59
CA SER A 86 -4.67 -4.67 14.32
C SER A 86 -5.18 -3.53 13.44
N ALA A 87 -4.33 -2.59 13.01
CA ALA A 87 -4.78 -1.39 12.30
C ALA A 87 -5.55 -1.72 11.02
N THR A 88 -5.06 -2.65 10.22
CA THR A 88 -5.71 -3.07 8.96
C THR A 88 -7.10 -3.65 9.20
N GLU A 89 -7.24 -4.60 10.13
CA GLU A 89 -8.52 -5.24 10.45
C GLU A 89 -9.52 -4.21 10.99
N CYS A 90 -9.05 -3.32 11.86
CA CYS A 90 -9.90 -2.28 12.44
C CYS A 90 -10.25 -1.18 11.44
N LEU A 91 -9.39 -0.87 10.47
CA LEU A 91 -9.72 0.00 9.35
C LEU A 91 -10.79 -0.65 8.45
N CYS A 92 -10.65 -1.94 8.09
CA CYS A 92 -11.72 -2.64 7.35
C CYS A 92 -13.06 -2.53 8.11
N THR A 93 -13.05 -2.76 9.43
CA THR A 93 -14.26 -2.69 10.26
C THR A 93 -14.81 -1.26 10.34
N ALA A 94 -13.94 -0.26 10.45
CA ALA A 94 -14.34 1.14 10.53
C ALA A 94 -14.98 1.61 9.22
N PHE A 95 -14.41 1.29 8.05
CA PHE A 95 -15.01 1.60 6.75
C PHE A 95 -16.39 0.96 6.59
N LYS A 96 -16.56 -0.31 6.97
CA LYS A 96 -17.85 -1.01 6.91
C LYS A 96 -18.94 -0.38 7.80
N ARG A 97 -18.54 0.28 8.89
CA ARG A 97 -19.47 0.88 9.86
C ARG A 97 -19.71 2.37 9.64
N ALA A 98 -18.94 3.00 8.75
CA ALA A 98 -19.05 4.42 8.51
C ALA A 98 -20.39 4.72 7.80
N PRO A 99 -21.31 5.48 8.42
CA PRO A 99 -22.67 5.66 7.90
C PRO A 99 -22.70 6.38 6.54
N ASP A 100 -21.69 7.22 6.29
CA ASP A 100 -21.60 8.06 5.11
C ASP A 100 -20.66 7.49 4.04
N VAL A 101 -20.20 6.25 4.21
CA VAL A 101 -19.44 5.53 3.18
C VAL A 101 -20.45 4.70 2.38
N PRO A 102 -20.51 4.86 1.04
CA PRO A 102 -21.38 4.04 0.21
C PRO A 102 -21.07 2.56 0.43
N ASP A 103 -22.12 1.73 0.50
CA ASP A 103 -21.92 0.29 0.56
C ASP A 103 -21.19 -0.18 -0.71
N ARG A 104 -20.10 -0.93 -0.53
CA ARG A 104 -19.19 -1.36 -1.59
C ARG A 104 -18.86 -2.82 -1.37
N ALA A 105 -18.59 -3.56 -2.45
CA ALA A 105 -18.21 -4.96 -2.33
C ALA A 105 -16.96 -5.17 -1.44
N ASP A 106 -16.02 -4.22 -1.48
CA ASP A 106 -14.76 -4.28 -0.75
C ASP A 106 -14.19 -2.88 -0.46
N PHE A 107 -13.48 -2.74 0.67
CA PHE A 107 -12.79 -1.53 1.12
C PHE A 107 -11.26 -1.65 1.09
N ALA A 108 -10.70 -2.73 0.54
CA ALA A 108 -9.26 -2.99 0.53
C ALA A 108 -8.42 -1.84 -0.05
N GLU A 109 -8.88 -1.21 -1.14
CA GLU A 109 -8.19 -0.06 -1.76
C GLU A 109 -8.16 1.16 -0.83
N ASP A 110 -9.27 1.42 -0.13
CA ASP A 110 -9.38 2.52 0.82
C ASP A 110 -8.43 2.31 2.01
N VAL A 111 -8.38 1.08 2.53
CA VAL A 111 -7.44 0.70 3.60
C VAL A 111 -5.99 0.83 3.14
N ASN A 112 -5.63 0.28 1.98
CA ASN A 112 -4.26 0.38 1.45
C ASN A 112 -3.84 1.84 1.17
N THR A 113 -4.78 2.70 0.78
CA THR A 113 -4.49 4.14 0.65
C THR A 113 -4.17 4.76 2.01
N VAL A 114 -4.93 4.44 3.07
CA VAL A 114 -4.63 4.93 4.42
C VAL A 114 -3.25 4.47 4.87
N LEU A 115 -2.92 3.18 4.66
CA LEU A 115 -1.58 2.65 4.97
C LEU A 115 -0.49 3.39 4.22
N LEU A 116 -0.66 3.60 2.91
CA LEU A 116 0.28 4.34 2.08
C LEU A 116 0.49 5.78 2.57
N VAL A 117 -0.58 6.50 2.90
CA VAL A 117 -0.52 7.86 3.45
C VAL A 117 0.22 7.89 4.78
N CYS A 118 0.19 6.81 5.56
CA CYS A 118 0.86 6.71 6.85
C CYS A 118 2.26 6.11 6.81
N ASP A 119 2.80 5.88 5.61
CA ASP A 119 4.09 5.25 5.37
C ASP A 119 4.15 3.81 5.92
N GLU A 120 3.00 3.14 5.99
CA GLU A 120 2.88 1.75 6.41
C GLU A 120 2.87 0.80 5.18
N PRO A 121 3.37 -0.43 5.34
CA PRO A 121 3.35 -1.42 4.26
C PRO A 121 1.91 -1.69 3.79
N GLN A 122 1.69 -1.56 2.48
CA GLN A 122 0.45 -2.00 1.86
C GLN A 122 0.35 -3.53 1.90
N ILE A 123 -0.86 -4.04 2.00
CA ILE A 123 -1.14 -5.47 2.07
C ILE A 123 -1.65 -5.91 0.68
N PRO A 124 -0.85 -6.67 -0.08
CA PRO A 124 -1.32 -7.26 -1.33
C PRO A 124 -2.43 -8.28 -1.02
N ASP A 125 -3.40 -8.39 -1.93
CA ASP A 125 -4.53 -9.31 -1.82
C ASP A 125 -5.36 -9.14 -0.53
N LEU A 126 -5.34 -7.94 0.06
CA LEU A 126 -6.21 -7.58 1.18
C LEU A 126 -7.68 -7.70 0.74
N ALA A 127 -8.51 -8.31 1.59
CA ALA A 127 -9.94 -8.35 1.42
C ALA A 127 -10.63 -7.75 2.66
N CYS A 128 -11.41 -6.69 2.45
CA CYS A 128 -12.27 -6.07 3.45
C CYS A 128 -13.74 -6.16 2.98
N PRO A 129 -14.33 -7.36 2.84
CA PRO A 129 -15.66 -7.52 2.23
C PRO A 129 -16.73 -6.77 3.03
N ALA A 130 -17.66 -6.09 2.37
CA ALA A 130 -18.79 -5.49 3.07
C ALA A 130 -19.56 -6.51 3.91
N SER A 131 -20.29 -6.00 4.90
CA SER A 131 -21.18 -6.82 5.70
C SER A 131 -22.27 -7.38 4.79
N THR A 132 -22.20 -8.67 4.46
CA THR A 132 -23.33 -9.38 3.87
C THR A 132 -24.44 -9.43 4.91
N SER A 133 -25.45 -8.59 4.74
CA SER A 133 -26.73 -8.74 5.43
C SER A 133 -27.37 -10.02 4.89
N GLY A 134 -27.39 -11.07 5.69
CA GLY A 134 -28.18 -12.28 5.46
C GLY A 134 -29.56 -12.15 6.08
#